data_AF-A0A960JUU4-F1
#
_entry.id   AF-A0A960JUU4-F1
#
_cell.length_a   1.000
_cell.length_b   1.000
_cell.length_c   1.000
_cell.angle_alpha   90.00
_cell.angle_beta   90.00
_cell.angle_gamma   90.00
#
_symmetry.space_group_name_H-M   'P 1'
#
loop_
_entity.id
_entity.type
_entity.pdbx_description
1 polymer ?
#
loop_
_entity_poly.entity_id
_entity_poly.type
_entity_poly.pdbx_seq_one_letter_code
_entity_poly.pdbx_strand_id
1 'polypeptide(L)'
;MPPWRLAITAIYRPRLRIRRSAKVAACFALAGSSVLLGCSDDSTDVGSSGSTTTRAGAATNSTNTNSKALYCETALTLSSDPGPDVDWATATPEDIAKGFAEWIPTMQAQVDRIEPIAPAELSDEIKVFRAALEAASEGDPSAFETPEVDAADKTIRSHDVAECGWPSINVTTRDYAFSGLPKTAEAGALNIEVTNEGPEVHEASILSVPGHVHGPLKQLISADQQTGARLRMVGSTGPIEPGSEGSVIVRLEPGRYVVTCYLPTGTTSMAALETASPDAVPHAMHGMAAEFTVE
;
A
#
# COMPACT_ATOMS: atom_id res chain seq x y z
N MET A 1 4.33 1.01 0.83
CA MET A 1 3.03 0.47 1.29
C MET A 1 2.09 1.60 1.66
N PRO A 2 0.80 1.57 1.29
CA PRO A 2 -0.08 2.69 1.57
C PRO A 2 -0.31 2.89 3.09
N PRO A 3 -0.47 4.14 3.54
CA PRO A 3 -0.38 4.57 4.95
C PRO A 3 -1.43 3.97 5.89
N TRP A 4 -2.60 3.60 5.37
CA TRP A 4 -3.66 2.94 6.14
C TRP A 4 -3.27 1.56 6.67
N ARG A 5 -2.30 0.88 6.04
CA ARG A 5 -1.83 -0.44 6.50
C ARG A 5 -1.23 -0.40 7.90
N LEU A 6 -0.67 0.74 8.33
CA LEU A 6 -0.17 0.90 9.70
C LEU A 6 -1.25 1.20 10.74
N ALA A 7 -2.32 1.86 10.28
CA ALA A 7 -3.40 2.25 11.16
C ALA A 7 -4.29 1.05 11.53
N ILE A 8 -4.42 0.05 10.64
CA ILE A 8 -5.07 -1.23 10.96
C ILE A 8 -4.35 -1.92 12.14
N THR A 9 -3.02 -2.05 12.11
CA THR A 9 -2.24 -2.71 13.19
C THR A 9 -2.50 -2.06 14.56
N ALA A 10 -2.65 -0.74 14.61
CA ALA A 10 -2.91 0.01 15.84
C ALA A 10 -4.34 -0.17 16.40
N ILE A 11 -5.32 -0.48 15.53
CA ILE A 11 -6.74 -0.47 15.88
C ILE A 11 -7.31 -1.89 16.05
N TYR A 12 -6.83 -2.86 15.26
CA TYR A 12 -7.27 -4.26 15.34
C TYR A 12 -6.48 -5.11 16.35
N ARG A 13 -5.43 -4.58 16.97
CA ARG A 13 -4.84 -5.24 18.14
C ARG A 13 -5.79 -5.12 19.33
N PRO A 14 -6.26 -6.25 19.91
CA PRO A 14 -7.07 -6.19 21.12
C PRO A 14 -6.24 -5.47 22.17
N ARG A 15 -6.74 -4.33 22.66
CA ARG A 15 -6.24 -3.71 23.90
C ARG A 15 -6.36 -4.78 24.98
N LEU A 16 -5.30 -5.53 25.21
CA LEU A 16 -5.16 -6.44 26.34
C LEU A 16 -5.10 -5.56 27.59
N ARG A 17 -6.27 -5.07 28.02
CA ARG A 17 -6.51 -4.78 29.43
C ARG A 17 -6.22 -6.09 30.13
N ILE A 18 -5.05 -6.18 30.75
CA ILE A 18 -4.68 -7.24 31.67
C ILE A 18 -5.70 -7.20 32.82
N ARG A 19 -6.86 -7.84 32.61
CA ARG A 19 -7.75 -8.24 33.68
C ARG A 19 -7.18 -9.53 34.21
N ARG A 20 -6.56 -9.42 35.39
CA ARG A 20 -6.11 -10.52 36.22
C ARG A 20 -7.15 -11.64 36.24
N SER A 21 -6.75 -12.78 35.68
CA SER A 21 -7.13 -14.16 35.96
C SER A 21 -8.50 -14.43 36.60
N ALA A 22 -9.36 -15.14 35.88
CA ALA A 22 -10.20 -16.19 36.45
C ALA A 22 -10.33 -17.34 35.45
N LYS A 23 -9.82 -18.51 35.87
CA LYS A 23 -9.89 -19.79 35.18
C LYS A 23 -11.35 -20.18 34.95
N VAL A 24 -11.75 -20.52 33.71
CA VAL A 24 -12.84 -21.47 33.47
C VAL A 24 -12.47 -22.37 32.30
N ALA A 25 -12.71 -23.66 32.54
CA ALA A 25 -12.21 -24.81 31.82
C ALA A 25 -12.85 -25.03 30.43
N ALA A 26 -12.05 -25.67 29.58
CA ALA A 26 -12.45 -26.26 28.31
C ALA A 26 -13.42 -27.43 28.50
N CYS A 27 -14.43 -27.51 27.63
CA CYS A 27 -15.15 -28.73 27.26
C CYS A 27 -15.62 -28.59 25.80
N PHE A 28 -14.84 -29.09 24.84
CA PHE A 28 -15.36 -29.42 23.51
C PHE A 28 -15.49 -30.94 23.42
N ALA A 29 -16.74 -31.41 23.30
CA ALA A 29 -17.08 -32.79 23.05
C ALA A 29 -17.15 -33.06 21.53
N LEU A 30 -16.54 -34.17 21.14
CA LEU A 30 -16.56 -34.77 19.81
C LEU A 30 -17.92 -35.37 19.46
N ALA A 31 -18.35 -35.18 18.22
CA ALA A 31 -19.11 -36.12 17.38
C ALA A 31 -18.99 -35.57 15.94
N GLY A 32 -18.55 -36.27 14.89
CA GLY A 32 -18.59 -37.70 14.60
C GLY A 32 -19.76 -37.97 13.66
N SER A 33 -19.52 -38.06 12.35
CA SER A 33 -20.01 -39.13 11.46
C SER A 33 -19.69 -38.87 9.98
N SER A 34 -19.12 -39.92 9.39
CA SER A 34 -18.77 -40.17 8.00
C SER A 34 -20.00 -40.35 7.09
N VAL A 35 -19.81 -40.34 5.76
CA VAL A 35 -20.14 -41.46 4.83
C VAL A 35 -20.07 -41.05 3.34
N LEU A 36 -19.16 -41.75 2.64
CA LEU A 36 -19.17 -42.34 1.27
C LEU A 36 -19.25 -41.51 -0.03
N LEU A 37 -18.12 -41.56 -0.76
CA LEU A 37 -17.89 -42.20 -2.08
C LEU A 37 -18.92 -42.08 -3.22
N GLY A 38 -18.44 -41.58 -4.37
CA GLY A 38 -18.95 -41.85 -5.70
C GLY A 38 -17.92 -41.52 -6.79
N CYS A 39 -17.37 -42.54 -7.46
CA CYS A 39 -16.50 -42.43 -8.64
C CYS A 39 -17.33 -42.41 -9.94
N SER A 40 -16.81 -41.83 -11.03
CA SER A 40 -16.78 -42.48 -12.36
C SER A 40 -15.94 -41.69 -13.38
N ASP A 41 -15.25 -42.45 -14.24
CA ASP A 41 -14.19 -42.10 -15.20
C ASP A 41 -14.65 -41.63 -16.61
N ASP A 42 -13.78 -40.82 -17.22
CA ASP A 42 -13.10 -40.86 -18.54
C ASP A 42 -13.83 -41.09 -19.89
N SER A 43 -13.52 -40.24 -20.90
CA SER A 43 -13.01 -40.61 -22.25
C SER A 43 -12.93 -39.42 -23.25
N THR A 44 -11.69 -39.07 -23.62
CA THR A 44 -11.06 -38.68 -24.91
C THR A 44 -11.84 -38.13 -26.15
N ASP A 45 -11.38 -36.94 -26.58
CA ASP A 45 -10.74 -36.51 -27.86
C ASP A 45 -11.37 -36.69 -29.27
N VAL A 46 -11.18 -35.64 -30.12
CA VAL A 46 -10.74 -35.59 -31.55
C VAL A 46 -11.21 -34.28 -32.21
N GLY A 47 -10.27 -33.55 -32.81
CA GLY A 47 -10.46 -32.21 -33.37
C GLY A 47 -10.78 -32.09 -34.86
N SER A 48 -10.65 -30.87 -35.39
CA SER A 48 -10.42 -30.62 -36.82
C SER A 48 -9.87 -29.21 -37.08
N SER A 49 -8.88 -29.17 -37.97
CA SER A 49 -8.11 -28.03 -38.44
C SER A 49 -8.91 -27.08 -39.34
N GLY A 50 -8.61 -25.78 -39.25
CA GLY A 50 -9.03 -24.76 -40.20
C GLY A 50 -7.95 -23.71 -40.37
N SER A 51 -7.02 -23.93 -41.31
CA SER A 51 -6.03 -22.97 -41.75
C SER A 51 -6.70 -21.84 -42.55
N THR A 52 -6.46 -20.59 -42.19
CA THR A 52 -6.61 -19.46 -43.12
C THR A 52 -5.52 -18.43 -42.86
N THR A 53 -4.55 -18.42 -43.77
CA THR A 53 -3.50 -17.41 -43.90
C THR A 53 -4.12 -16.08 -44.31
N THR A 54 -4.00 -15.03 -43.48
CA THR A 54 -4.12 -13.65 -43.97
C THR A 54 -3.23 -12.68 -43.19
N ARG A 55 -2.16 -12.24 -43.86
CA ARG A 55 -1.54 -10.91 -43.84
C ARG A 55 -1.13 -10.31 -42.47
N ALA A 56 0.10 -10.63 -42.06
CA ALA A 56 0.87 -9.80 -41.14
C ALA A 56 1.30 -8.48 -41.81
N GLY A 57 1.17 -7.37 -41.07
CA GLY A 57 1.73 -6.07 -41.42
C GLY A 57 0.93 -4.90 -40.83
N ALA A 58 1.44 -4.35 -39.73
CA ALA A 58 1.06 -3.07 -39.07
C ALA A 58 0.00 -3.06 -37.94
N ALA A 59 -0.76 -4.13 -37.68
CA ALA A 59 -1.76 -4.12 -36.58
C ALA A 59 -1.20 -4.53 -35.20
N THR A 60 -0.11 -5.29 -35.14
CA THR A 60 0.42 -5.86 -33.88
C THR A 60 1.04 -4.82 -32.94
N ASN A 61 1.57 -3.71 -33.49
CA ASN A 61 2.23 -2.70 -32.66
C ASN A 61 1.21 -1.83 -31.91
N SER A 62 0.12 -1.42 -32.57
CA SER A 62 -0.90 -0.57 -31.94
C SER A 62 -1.69 -1.31 -30.85
N THR A 63 -2.03 -2.59 -31.06
CA THR A 63 -2.76 -3.36 -30.04
C THR A 63 -1.89 -3.61 -28.80
N ASN A 64 -0.60 -3.93 -28.99
CA ASN A 64 0.33 -4.16 -27.89
C ASN A 64 0.64 -2.87 -27.11
N THR A 65 0.84 -1.74 -27.81
CA THR A 65 1.01 -0.43 -27.17
C THR A 65 -0.24 -0.01 -26.38
N ASN A 66 -1.44 -0.25 -26.90
CA ASN A 66 -2.69 0.06 -26.20
C ASN A 66 -2.88 -0.84 -24.96
N SER A 67 -2.54 -2.12 -25.05
CA SER A 67 -2.59 -3.05 -23.91
C SER A 67 -1.59 -2.65 -22.82
N LYS A 68 -0.35 -2.31 -23.18
CA LYS A 68 0.66 -1.85 -22.22
C LYS A 68 0.28 -0.52 -21.57
N ALA A 69 -0.23 0.44 -22.34
CA ALA A 69 -0.69 1.71 -21.79
C ALA A 69 -1.87 1.54 -20.83
N LEU A 70 -2.82 0.66 -21.17
CA LEU A 70 -3.95 0.34 -20.30
C LEU A 70 -3.50 -0.37 -19.01
N TYR A 71 -2.56 -1.31 -19.12
CA TYR A 71 -1.95 -1.97 -17.97
C TYR A 71 -1.31 -0.94 -17.04
N CYS A 72 -0.41 -0.10 -17.56
CA CYS A 72 0.32 0.88 -16.78
C CYS A 72 -0.59 1.93 -16.12
N GLU A 73 -1.63 2.40 -16.80
CA GLU A 73 -2.57 3.34 -16.17
C GLU A 73 -3.37 2.68 -15.04
N THR A 74 -3.76 1.41 -15.21
CA THR A 74 -4.47 0.64 -14.18
C THR A 74 -3.55 0.32 -13.00
N ALA A 75 -2.31 -0.09 -13.26
CA ALA A 75 -1.28 -0.33 -12.27
C ALA A 75 -1.01 0.94 -11.45
N LEU A 76 -0.82 2.09 -12.12
CA LEU A 76 -0.63 3.37 -11.43
C LEU A 76 -1.82 3.73 -10.55
N THR A 77 -3.05 3.49 -11.01
CA THR A 77 -4.27 3.71 -10.22
C THR A 77 -4.26 2.85 -8.95
N LEU A 78 -3.93 1.56 -9.06
CA LEU A 78 -3.83 0.65 -7.92
C LEU A 78 -2.70 1.05 -6.95
N SER A 79 -1.50 1.34 -7.47
CA SER A 79 -0.32 1.65 -6.64
C SER A 79 -0.40 3.02 -5.96
N SER A 80 -1.12 3.98 -6.56
CA SER A 80 -1.30 5.34 -6.03
C SER A 80 -2.61 5.52 -5.26
N ASP A 81 -3.37 4.45 -5.02
CA ASP A 81 -4.61 4.51 -4.27
C ASP A 81 -4.34 4.93 -2.80
N PRO A 82 -5.04 5.96 -2.28
CA PRO A 82 -4.80 6.49 -0.94
C PRO A 82 -5.27 5.55 0.17
N GLY A 83 -6.04 4.51 -0.14
CA GLY A 83 -6.69 3.62 0.81
C GLY A 83 -8.12 4.00 1.15
N PRO A 84 -8.70 3.34 2.17
CA PRO A 84 -10.03 3.66 2.65
C PRO A 84 -10.06 5.07 3.27
N ASP A 85 -11.15 5.78 3.02
CA ASP A 85 -11.39 7.12 3.56
C ASP A 85 -11.74 7.03 5.04
N VAL A 86 -10.71 7.15 5.88
CA VAL A 86 -10.80 7.03 7.34
C VAL A 86 -9.99 8.15 7.97
N ASP A 87 -10.62 8.91 8.89
CA ASP A 87 -9.89 9.83 9.77
C ASP A 87 -9.17 9.04 10.87
N TRP A 88 -7.99 8.50 10.55
CA TRP A 88 -7.22 7.66 11.46
C TRP A 88 -6.86 8.31 12.81
N ALA A 89 -6.96 9.64 12.93
CA ALA A 89 -6.72 10.33 14.19
C ALA A 89 -7.90 10.21 15.17
N THR A 90 -9.14 10.09 14.66
CA THR A 90 -10.35 10.12 15.49
C THR A 90 -11.30 8.93 15.26
N ALA A 91 -11.06 8.12 14.24
CA ALA A 91 -11.95 7.08 13.79
C ALA A 91 -12.24 6.04 14.88
N THR A 92 -13.52 5.70 15.01
CA THR A 92 -13.97 4.55 15.79
C THR A 92 -13.81 3.25 15.00
N PRO A 93 -13.87 2.08 15.65
CA PRO A 93 -13.93 0.80 14.93
C PRO A 93 -15.06 0.72 13.89
N GLU A 94 -16.18 1.41 14.12
CA GLU A 94 -17.30 1.48 13.17
C GLU A 94 -16.95 2.34 11.95
N ASP A 95 -16.31 3.49 12.15
CA ASP A 95 -15.85 4.37 11.05
C ASP A 95 -14.85 3.66 10.15
N ILE A 96 -13.94 2.88 10.75
CA ILE A 96 -12.95 2.09 10.02
C ILE A 96 -13.63 0.98 9.22
N ALA A 97 -14.52 0.21 9.84
CA ALA A 97 -15.27 -0.84 9.16
C ALA A 97 -16.06 -0.27 7.97
N LYS A 98 -16.66 0.92 8.15
CA LYS A 98 -17.35 1.64 7.07
C LYS A 98 -16.38 2.03 5.94
N GLY A 99 -15.24 2.62 6.27
CA GLY A 99 -14.23 3.01 5.28
C GLY A 99 -13.76 1.83 4.43
N PHE A 100 -13.49 0.68 5.07
CA PHE A 100 -13.16 -0.56 4.33
C PHE A 100 -14.33 -1.07 3.49
N ALA A 101 -15.56 -1.07 4.02
CA ALA A 101 -16.74 -1.51 3.27
C ALA A 101 -16.98 -0.69 2.00
N GLU A 102 -16.63 0.59 1.99
CA GLU A 102 -16.73 1.47 0.81
C GLU A 102 -15.53 1.30 -0.14
N TRP A 103 -14.34 1.07 0.39
CA TRP A 103 -13.09 0.98 -0.38
C TRP A 103 -12.88 -0.38 -1.07
N ILE A 104 -13.16 -1.49 -0.38
CA ILE A 104 -12.89 -2.85 -0.89
C ILE A 104 -13.56 -3.11 -2.26
N PRO A 105 -14.84 -2.77 -2.50
CA PRO A 105 -15.45 -2.98 -3.82
C PRO A 105 -14.75 -2.20 -4.93
N THR A 106 -14.22 -1.01 -4.62
CA THR A 106 -13.45 -0.20 -5.58
C THR A 106 -12.17 -0.94 -5.96
N MET A 107 -11.46 -1.49 -4.99
CA MET A 107 -10.22 -2.24 -5.23
C MET A 107 -10.45 -3.57 -5.94
N GLN A 108 -11.48 -4.32 -5.57
CA GLN A 108 -11.88 -5.54 -6.29
C GLN A 108 -12.15 -5.23 -7.77
N ALA A 109 -12.87 -4.15 -8.06
CA ALA A 109 -13.12 -3.73 -9.44
C ALA A 109 -11.85 -3.33 -10.20
N GLN A 110 -10.82 -2.79 -9.54
CA GLN A 110 -9.53 -2.52 -10.17
C GLN A 110 -8.72 -3.80 -10.41
N VAL A 111 -8.75 -4.75 -9.47
CA VAL A 111 -8.11 -6.07 -9.64
C VAL A 111 -8.75 -6.84 -10.79
N ASP A 112 -10.07 -6.82 -10.91
CA ASP A 112 -10.80 -7.44 -12.03
C ASP A 112 -10.48 -6.79 -13.38
N ARG A 113 -10.10 -5.51 -13.38
CA ARG A 113 -9.66 -4.80 -14.60
C ARG A 113 -8.24 -5.13 -14.99
N ILE A 114 -7.32 -5.24 -14.02
CA ILE A 114 -5.90 -5.44 -14.29
C ILE A 114 -5.57 -6.89 -14.61
N GLU A 115 -6.20 -7.87 -13.95
CA GLU A 115 -5.88 -9.29 -14.14
C GLU A 115 -5.90 -9.76 -15.61
N PRO A 116 -6.92 -9.47 -16.44
CA PRO A 116 -6.95 -9.96 -17.82
C PRO A 116 -5.92 -9.29 -18.75
N ILE A 117 -5.30 -8.18 -18.33
CA ILE A 117 -4.32 -7.42 -19.11
C ILE A 117 -2.91 -7.47 -18.50
N ALA A 118 -2.78 -8.01 -17.29
CA ALA A 118 -1.51 -8.15 -16.61
C ALA A 118 -0.66 -9.24 -17.29
N PRO A 119 0.67 -9.07 -17.30
CA PRO A 119 1.58 -10.12 -17.74
C PRO A 119 1.42 -11.40 -16.92
N ALA A 120 1.54 -12.55 -17.58
CA ALA A 120 1.29 -13.85 -16.95
C ALA A 120 2.22 -14.14 -15.77
N GLU A 121 3.43 -13.56 -15.78
CA GLU A 121 4.40 -13.66 -14.69
C GLU A 121 3.95 -13.01 -13.37
N LEU A 122 2.95 -12.11 -13.38
CA LEU A 122 2.40 -11.48 -12.18
C LEU A 122 1.14 -12.16 -11.65
N SER A 123 0.72 -13.28 -12.27
CA SER A 123 -0.56 -13.90 -11.96
C SER A 123 -0.65 -14.45 -10.54
N ASP A 124 0.46 -14.88 -9.93
CA ASP A 124 0.45 -15.39 -8.57
C ASP A 124 0.39 -14.25 -7.54
N GLU A 125 1.09 -13.15 -7.79
CA GLU A 125 1.04 -11.95 -6.97
C GLU A 125 -0.36 -11.32 -6.99
N ILE A 126 -1.01 -11.25 -8.15
CA ILE A 126 -2.39 -10.75 -8.27
C ILE A 126 -3.37 -11.62 -7.47
N LYS A 127 -3.19 -12.95 -7.44
CA LYS A 127 -4.00 -13.84 -6.60
C LYS A 127 -3.82 -13.57 -5.11
N VAL A 128 -2.59 -13.24 -4.67
CA VAL A 128 -2.32 -12.86 -3.27
C VAL A 128 -3.13 -11.62 -2.89
N PHE A 129 -3.12 -10.58 -3.73
CA PHE A 129 -3.93 -9.37 -3.48
C PHE A 129 -5.44 -9.64 -3.51
N ARG A 130 -5.91 -10.51 -4.41
CA ARG A 130 -7.32 -10.91 -4.44
C ARG A 130 -7.73 -11.62 -3.15
N ALA A 131 -6.93 -12.56 -2.67
CA ALA A 131 -7.20 -13.26 -1.42
C ALA A 131 -7.24 -12.30 -0.23
N ALA A 132 -6.34 -11.30 -0.19
CA ALA A 132 -6.36 -10.26 0.84
C ALA A 132 -7.63 -9.38 0.77
N LEU A 133 -8.08 -9.01 -0.43
CA LEU A 133 -9.34 -8.27 -0.64
C LEU A 133 -10.57 -9.09 -0.21
N GLU A 134 -10.58 -10.39 -0.50
CA GLU A 134 -11.65 -11.31 -0.09
C GLU A 134 -11.71 -11.42 1.44
N ALA A 135 -10.58 -11.70 2.10
CA ALA A 135 -10.51 -11.76 3.56
C ALA A 135 -10.92 -10.43 4.22
N ALA A 136 -10.50 -9.29 3.65
CA ALA A 136 -10.91 -7.98 4.12
C ALA A 136 -12.42 -7.76 3.97
N SER A 137 -13.03 -8.25 2.89
CA SER A 137 -14.49 -8.17 2.69
C SER A 137 -15.28 -9.00 3.71
N GLU A 138 -14.65 -10.03 4.27
CA GLU A 138 -15.18 -10.87 5.35
C GLU A 138 -14.91 -10.29 6.76
N GLY A 139 -14.27 -9.12 6.83
CA GLY A 139 -14.00 -8.38 8.07
C GLY A 139 -12.59 -8.56 8.62
N ASP A 140 -11.65 -9.12 7.85
CA ASP A 140 -10.24 -9.24 8.23
C ASP A 140 -9.31 -8.35 7.37
N PRO A 141 -9.23 -7.03 7.67
CA PRO A 141 -8.34 -6.13 6.95
C PRO A 141 -6.85 -6.41 7.25
N SER A 142 -6.52 -7.20 8.28
CA SER A 142 -5.13 -7.56 8.59
C SER A 142 -4.52 -8.50 7.55
N ALA A 143 -5.34 -9.08 6.68
CA ALA A 143 -4.90 -9.85 5.53
C ALA A 143 -4.02 -9.06 4.54
N PHE A 144 -4.02 -7.72 4.61
CA PHE A 144 -3.09 -6.88 3.83
C PHE A 144 -1.71 -6.69 4.47
N GLU A 145 -1.51 -7.11 5.71
CA GLU A 145 -0.27 -6.91 6.48
C GLU A 145 0.61 -8.17 6.49
N THR A 146 0.32 -9.15 5.64
CA THR A 146 1.09 -10.40 5.64
C THR A 146 2.38 -10.29 4.81
N PRO A 147 3.43 -11.04 5.17
CA PRO A 147 4.67 -11.07 4.40
C PRO A 147 4.46 -11.49 2.93
N GLU A 148 3.45 -12.31 2.65
CA GLU A 148 3.10 -12.73 1.30
C GLU A 148 2.60 -11.54 0.46
N VAL A 149 1.74 -10.68 1.03
CA VAL A 149 1.26 -9.47 0.36
C VAL A 149 2.41 -8.49 0.13
N ASP A 150 3.32 -8.34 1.11
CA ASP A 150 4.47 -7.46 0.98
C ASP A 150 5.45 -7.94 -0.10
N ALA A 151 5.67 -9.25 -0.19
CA ALA A 151 6.49 -9.85 -1.25
C ALA A 151 5.82 -9.66 -2.63
N ALA A 152 4.51 -9.87 -2.73
CA ALA A 152 3.75 -9.68 -3.96
C ALA A 152 3.77 -8.22 -4.43
N ASP A 153 3.57 -7.27 -3.51
CA ASP A 153 3.67 -5.83 -3.77
C ASP A 153 5.05 -5.46 -4.33
N LYS A 154 6.13 -5.97 -3.73
CA LYS A 154 7.50 -5.71 -4.18
C LYS A 154 7.74 -6.23 -5.59
N THR A 155 7.27 -7.44 -5.90
CA THR A 155 7.40 -8.03 -7.24
C THR A 155 6.63 -7.24 -8.29
N ILE A 156 5.34 -6.96 -8.05
CA ILE A 156 4.50 -6.18 -8.98
C ILE A 156 5.10 -4.79 -9.21
N ARG A 157 5.44 -4.08 -8.14
CA ARG A 157 6.05 -2.75 -8.22
C ARG A 157 7.34 -2.74 -9.05
N SER A 158 8.24 -3.69 -8.80
CA SER A 158 9.50 -3.77 -9.54
C SER A 158 9.26 -4.01 -11.03
N HIS A 159 8.23 -4.78 -11.38
CA HIS A 159 7.79 -4.99 -12.76
C HIS A 159 7.23 -3.69 -13.34
N ASP A 160 6.29 -3.06 -12.65
CA ASP A 160 5.59 -1.86 -13.11
C ASP A 160 6.56 -0.70 -13.36
N VAL A 161 7.50 -0.45 -12.44
CA VAL A 161 8.50 0.61 -12.60
C VAL A 161 9.34 0.36 -13.85
N ALA A 162 9.77 -0.88 -14.08
CA ALA A 162 10.60 -1.24 -15.23
C ALA A 162 9.81 -1.17 -16.55
N GLU A 163 8.60 -1.70 -16.58
CA GLU A 163 7.80 -1.80 -17.79
C GLU A 163 7.10 -0.49 -18.15
N CYS A 164 6.54 0.21 -17.17
CA CYS A 164 5.77 1.43 -17.41
C CYS A 164 6.64 2.68 -17.57
N GLY A 165 7.95 2.56 -17.32
CA GLY A 165 8.91 3.65 -17.54
C GLY A 165 8.68 4.83 -16.58
N TRP A 166 8.16 4.57 -15.39
CA TRP A 166 7.96 5.61 -14.39
C TRP A 166 9.30 6.09 -13.85
N PRO A 167 9.53 7.41 -13.76
CA PRO A 167 10.76 7.94 -13.18
C PRO A 167 10.90 7.46 -11.73
N SER A 168 12.13 7.17 -11.33
CA SER A 168 12.49 6.78 -9.96
C SER A 168 13.48 7.76 -9.37
N ILE A 169 13.29 8.11 -8.10
CA ILE A 169 14.27 8.86 -7.30
C ILE A 169 14.68 8.02 -6.09
N ASN A 170 15.93 8.19 -5.66
CA ASN A 170 16.45 7.59 -4.45
C ASN A 170 16.49 8.63 -3.34
N VAL A 171 15.92 8.28 -2.19
CA VAL A 171 15.87 9.10 -0.99
C VAL A 171 16.54 8.33 0.14
N THR A 172 17.38 9.00 0.91
CA THR A 172 17.98 8.41 2.11
C THR A 172 17.43 9.09 3.35
N THR A 173 17.02 8.30 4.33
CA THR A 173 16.65 8.79 5.68
C THR A 173 17.79 8.55 6.66
N ARG A 174 18.12 9.59 7.43
CA ARG A 174 19.14 9.54 8.49
C ARG A 174 18.96 10.71 9.45
N ASP A 175 19.16 10.49 10.75
CA ASP A 175 19.24 11.54 11.79
C ASP A 175 18.10 12.58 11.69
N TYR A 176 16.86 12.11 11.55
CA TYR A 176 15.67 12.96 11.38
C TYR A 176 15.69 13.86 10.12
N ALA A 177 16.31 13.40 9.04
CA ALA A 177 16.37 14.13 7.78
C ALA A 177 16.15 13.23 6.57
N PHE A 178 15.65 13.85 5.49
CA PHE A 178 15.60 13.26 4.15
C PHE A 178 16.71 13.87 3.29
N SER A 179 17.34 13.06 2.45
CA SER A 179 18.28 13.50 1.42
C SER A 179 17.94 12.83 0.08
N GLY A 180 18.28 13.46 -1.04
CA GLY A 180 17.95 12.95 -2.39
C GLY A 180 16.60 13.42 -2.95
N LEU A 181 15.75 14.05 -2.14
CA LEU A 181 14.52 14.66 -2.63
C LEU A 181 14.83 15.85 -3.58
N PRO A 182 14.11 15.97 -4.71
CA PRO A 182 14.29 17.08 -5.62
C PRO A 182 13.64 18.36 -5.09
N LYS A 183 13.96 19.51 -5.68
CA LYS A 183 13.21 20.76 -5.45
C LYS A 183 11.94 20.85 -6.30
N THR A 184 12.01 20.28 -7.50
CA THR A 184 10.96 20.27 -8.52
C THR A 184 10.84 18.85 -9.10
N ALA A 185 9.61 18.41 -9.37
CA ALA A 185 9.31 17.16 -10.06
C ALA A 185 8.26 17.42 -11.15
N GLU A 186 8.19 16.55 -12.15
CA GLU A 186 7.16 16.60 -13.18
C GLU A 186 5.85 15.99 -12.66
N ALA A 187 4.71 16.50 -13.13
CA ALA A 187 3.42 15.84 -12.91
C ALA A 187 3.38 14.43 -13.53
N GLY A 188 2.61 13.53 -12.91
CA GLY A 188 2.46 12.13 -13.34
C GLY A 188 3.01 11.12 -12.33
N ALA A 189 3.35 9.92 -12.82
CA ALA A 189 3.87 8.85 -11.97
C ALA A 189 5.27 9.18 -11.47
N LEU A 190 5.52 8.93 -10.19
CA LEU A 190 6.86 8.94 -9.60
C LEU A 190 7.02 7.77 -8.63
N ASN A 191 8.08 7.00 -8.81
CA ASN A 191 8.53 6.03 -7.84
C ASN A 191 9.59 6.65 -6.92
N ILE A 192 9.43 6.47 -5.61
CA ILE A 192 10.35 6.97 -4.60
C ILE A 192 10.88 5.77 -3.83
N GLU A 193 12.14 5.42 -4.10
CA GLU A 193 12.89 4.40 -3.36
C GLU A 193 13.54 5.07 -2.15
N VAL A 194 13.33 4.51 -0.96
CA VAL A 194 13.79 5.08 0.30
C VAL A 194 14.68 4.08 1.02
N THR A 195 15.93 4.45 1.26
CA THR A 195 16.87 3.68 2.09
C THR A 195 16.96 4.30 3.47
N ASN A 196 16.77 3.49 4.51
CA ASN A 196 16.98 3.92 5.88
C ASN A 196 18.41 3.62 6.35
N GLU A 197 19.24 4.67 6.39
CA GLU A 197 20.61 4.61 6.92
C GLU A 197 20.70 5.10 8.38
N GLY A 198 19.56 5.46 8.99
CA GLY A 198 19.46 5.89 10.37
C GLY A 198 19.39 4.72 11.37
N PRO A 199 19.58 5.01 12.67
CA PRO A 199 19.46 4.02 13.74
C PRO A 199 18.01 3.78 14.18
N GLU A 200 17.07 4.59 13.71
CA GLU A 200 15.65 4.49 14.04
C GLU A 200 14.84 4.10 12.81
N VAL A 201 13.67 3.51 13.03
CA VAL A 201 12.68 3.22 11.98
C VAL A 201 12.21 4.53 11.37
N HIS A 202 12.20 4.63 10.05
CA HIS A 202 11.76 5.82 9.34
C HIS A 202 10.69 5.48 8.31
N GLU A 203 9.91 6.48 7.94
CA GLU A 203 9.00 6.41 6.79
C GLU A 203 9.19 7.66 5.92
N ALA A 204 8.69 7.61 4.69
CA ALA A 204 8.41 8.80 3.90
C ALA A 204 6.90 8.83 3.63
N SER A 205 6.19 9.72 4.32
CA SER A 205 4.80 10.06 4.04
C SER A 205 4.75 11.27 3.12
N ILE A 206 4.16 11.12 1.93
CA ILE A 206 4.07 12.14 0.89
C ILE A 206 2.68 12.78 0.99
N LEU A 207 2.64 14.08 1.18
CA LEU A 207 1.39 14.84 1.32
C LEU A 207 1.32 15.98 0.32
N SER A 208 0.19 16.09 -0.36
CA SER A 208 -0.15 17.26 -1.15
C SER A 208 -0.65 18.39 -0.25
N VAL A 209 -0.20 19.61 -0.54
CA VAL A 209 -0.68 20.84 0.12
C VAL A 209 -1.82 21.41 -0.72
N PRO A 210 -3.07 21.43 -0.24
CA PRO A 210 -4.19 22.01 -0.99
C PRO A 210 -3.92 23.47 -1.34
N GLY A 211 -4.33 23.94 -2.53
CA GLY A 211 -4.00 25.28 -3.01
C GLY A 211 -4.49 26.44 -2.13
N HIS A 212 -5.50 26.20 -1.27
CA HIS A 212 -6.00 27.18 -0.30
C HIS A 212 -5.21 27.18 1.03
N VAL A 213 -4.31 26.22 1.23
CA VAL A 213 -3.47 26.09 2.42
C VAL A 213 -2.15 26.80 2.16
N HIS A 214 -1.79 27.71 3.07
CA HIS A 214 -0.59 28.53 2.97
C HIS A 214 0.19 28.49 4.28
N GLY A 215 1.48 28.83 4.20
CA GLY A 215 2.36 28.96 5.35
C GLY A 215 3.68 28.21 5.20
N PRO A 216 4.64 28.49 6.10
CA PRO A 216 5.92 27.82 6.11
C PRO A 216 5.77 26.34 6.51
N LEU A 217 6.64 25.48 5.98
CA LEU A 217 6.62 24.03 6.19
C LEU A 217 6.40 23.62 7.66
N LYS A 218 7.18 24.20 8.58
CA LYS A 218 7.08 23.89 10.02
C LYS A 218 5.68 24.11 10.59
N GLN A 219 4.99 25.19 10.17
CA GLN A 219 3.63 25.45 10.65
C GLN A 219 2.61 24.47 10.04
N LEU A 220 2.83 24.06 8.78
CA LEU A 220 1.99 23.05 8.13
C LEU A 220 2.10 21.72 8.86
N ILE A 221 3.32 21.22 9.06
CA ILE A 221 3.58 19.96 9.78
C ILE A 221 3.01 19.99 11.19
N SER A 222 3.27 21.05 11.97
CA SER A 222 2.74 21.13 13.34
C SER A 222 1.22 21.15 13.38
N ALA A 223 0.57 21.83 12.43
CA ALA A 223 -0.89 21.89 12.39
C ALA A 223 -1.51 20.60 11.84
N ASP A 224 -0.86 19.95 10.89
CA ASP A 224 -1.26 18.64 10.37
C ASP A 224 -1.17 17.57 11.46
N GLN A 225 -0.08 17.51 12.22
CA GLN A 225 0.03 16.61 13.36
C GLN A 225 -1.05 16.83 14.43
N GLN A 226 -1.52 18.07 14.60
CA GLN A 226 -2.56 18.39 15.57
C GLN A 226 -3.98 18.06 15.09
N THR A 227 -4.23 18.11 13.78
CA THR A 227 -5.61 18.11 13.26
C THR A 227 -5.87 17.12 12.14
N GLY A 228 -4.84 16.53 11.53
CA GLY A 228 -4.90 15.60 10.39
C GLY A 228 -5.51 16.16 9.11
N ALA A 229 -6.09 17.36 9.15
CA ALA A 229 -7.03 17.85 8.15
C ALA A 229 -6.43 18.88 7.18
N ARG A 230 -5.13 19.18 7.28
CA ARG A 230 -4.51 20.27 6.49
C ARG A 230 -3.83 19.76 5.24
N LEU A 231 -3.23 18.59 5.30
CA LEU A 231 -2.50 18.01 4.20
C LEU A 231 -3.22 16.73 3.75
N ARG A 232 -3.21 16.46 2.45
CA ARG A 232 -3.79 15.24 1.91
C ARG A 232 -2.67 14.27 1.62
N MET A 233 -2.66 13.13 2.32
CA MET A 233 -1.72 12.05 2.06
C MET A 233 -1.97 11.46 0.67
N VAL A 234 -0.91 11.32 -0.12
CA VAL A 234 -0.97 10.77 -1.48
C VAL A 234 -0.18 9.46 -1.61
N GLY A 235 0.62 9.13 -0.60
CA GLY A 235 1.38 7.87 -0.55
C GLY A 235 2.26 7.82 0.69
N SER A 236 2.68 6.61 1.05
CA SER A 236 3.70 6.38 2.07
C SER A 236 4.55 5.16 1.71
N THR A 237 5.77 5.12 2.21
CA THR A 237 6.55 3.88 2.22
C THR A 237 6.04 2.89 3.25
N GLY A 238 5.38 3.37 4.31
CA GLY A 238 5.31 2.66 5.58
C GLY A 238 6.66 2.72 6.32
N PRO A 239 6.79 2.04 7.46
CA PRO A 239 7.98 2.06 8.30
C PRO A 239 9.05 1.17 7.68
N ILE A 240 10.28 1.66 7.72
CA ILE A 240 11.47 1.03 7.14
C ILE A 240 12.44 0.82 8.29
N GLU A 241 12.81 -0.43 8.55
CA GLU A 241 13.80 -0.75 9.59
C GLU A 241 15.17 -0.14 9.28
N PRO A 242 16.00 0.12 10.31
CA PRO A 242 17.40 0.48 10.12
C PRO A 242 18.12 -0.48 9.16
N GLY A 243 18.78 0.08 8.16
CA GLY A 243 19.51 -0.67 7.13
C GLY A 243 18.63 -1.33 6.06
N SER A 244 17.32 -1.09 6.07
CA SER A 244 16.37 -1.62 5.08
C SER A 244 15.94 -0.55 4.07
N GLU A 245 15.18 -1.00 3.07
CA GLU A 245 14.65 -0.17 2.00
C GLU A 245 13.12 -0.28 1.97
N GLY A 246 12.46 0.80 1.57
CA GLY A 246 11.04 0.85 1.29
C GLY A 246 10.78 1.67 0.04
N SER A 247 9.58 1.57 -0.52
CA SER A 247 9.24 2.25 -1.77
C SER A 247 7.80 2.73 -1.77
N VAL A 248 7.53 3.78 -2.54
CA VAL A 248 6.18 4.29 -2.80
C VAL A 248 6.06 4.83 -4.21
N ILE A 249 5.01 4.41 -4.91
CA ILE A 249 4.60 5.01 -6.19
C ILE A 249 3.50 6.03 -5.88
N VAL A 250 3.64 7.23 -6.41
CA VAL A 250 2.66 8.30 -6.29
C VAL A 250 2.26 8.82 -7.66
N ARG A 251 1.02 9.31 -7.77
CA ARG A 251 0.57 10.14 -8.88
C ARG A 251 0.62 11.61 -8.44
N LEU A 252 1.49 12.37 -9.06
CA LEU A 252 1.71 13.78 -8.77
C LEU A 252 0.85 14.67 -9.68
N GLU A 253 0.15 15.61 -9.08
CA GLU A 253 -0.56 16.70 -9.75
C GLU A 253 0.24 17.99 -9.54
N PRO A 254 0.17 18.99 -10.43
CA PRO A 254 0.86 20.26 -10.22
C PRO A 254 0.50 20.91 -8.87
N GLY A 255 1.50 21.29 -8.10
CA GLY A 255 1.27 21.80 -6.75
C GLY A 255 2.47 21.70 -5.81
N ARG A 256 2.23 21.97 -4.53
CA ARG A 256 3.25 21.88 -3.46
C ARG A 256 3.07 20.59 -2.68
N TYR A 257 4.18 19.93 -2.41
CA TYR A 257 4.21 18.67 -1.67
C TYR A 257 5.13 18.75 -0.47
N VAL A 258 4.80 17.96 0.53
CA VAL A 258 5.54 17.80 1.77
C VAL A 258 5.88 16.32 1.93
N VAL A 259 7.10 16.03 2.34
CA VAL A 259 7.54 14.69 2.76
C VAL A 259 7.86 14.77 4.24
N THR A 260 7.33 13.84 5.04
CA THR A 260 7.45 13.86 6.50
C THR A 260 7.55 12.46 7.07
N CYS A 261 8.13 12.33 8.26
CA CYS A 261 8.11 11.09 9.04
C CYS A 261 7.37 11.34 10.36
N TYR A 262 6.21 10.71 10.54
CA TYR A 262 5.40 10.86 11.76
C TYR A 262 5.72 9.80 12.83
N LEU A 263 6.69 8.91 12.57
CA LEU A 263 7.08 7.88 13.52
C LEU A 263 7.70 8.49 14.79
N PRO A 264 7.44 7.89 15.96
CA PRO A 264 7.90 8.41 17.23
C PRO A 264 9.41 8.25 17.42
N THR A 265 10.02 9.22 18.09
CA THR A 265 11.44 9.18 18.44
C THR A 265 11.75 8.04 19.40
N GLY A 266 12.88 7.36 19.17
CA GLY A 266 13.39 6.26 19.98
C GLY A 266 13.00 4.87 19.48
N THR A 267 12.35 4.76 18.32
CA THR A 267 11.96 3.47 17.74
C THR A 267 13.09 2.89 16.92
N THR A 268 13.91 2.01 17.50
CA THR A 268 15.09 1.40 16.84
C THR A 268 14.79 0.08 16.12
N SER A 269 13.54 -0.37 16.10
CA SER A 269 13.07 -1.57 15.40
C SER A 269 11.55 -1.54 15.26
N MET A 270 10.96 -2.41 14.43
CA MET A 270 9.50 -2.53 14.34
C MET A 270 8.85 -2.90 15.67
N ALA A 271 9.50 -3.75 16.47
CA ALA A 271 9.02 -4.10 17.81
C ALA A 271 9.04 -2.89 18.78
N ALA A 272 10.04 -2.01 18.65
CA ALA A 272 10.08 -0.77 19.42
C ALA A 272 9.00 0.21 18.96
N LEU A 273 8.74 0.30 17.66
CA LEU A 273 7.66 1.11 17.10
C LEU A 273 6.28 0.69 17.64
N GLU A 274 6.03 -0.61 17.66
CA GLU A 274 4.78 -1.18 18.14
C GLU A 274 4.48 -0.90 19.63
N THR A 275 5.52 -0.70 20.42
CA THR A 275 5.42 -0.44 21.86
C THR A 275 5.74 1.00 22.24
N ALA A 276 5.87 1.88 21.24
CA ALA A 276 6.21 3.28 21.44
C ALA A 276 5.16 4.00 22.31
N SER A 277 5.63 4.94 23.13
CA SER A 277 4.74 5.78 23.93
C SER A 277 3.84 6.61 23.02
N PRO A 278 2.54 6.76 23.32
CA PRO A 278 1.67 7.68 22.59
C PRO A 278 2.11 9.15 22.74
N ASP A 279 2.91 9.47 23.77
CA ASP A 279 3.45 10.80 24.03
C ASP A 279 4.84 11.01 23.39
N ALA A 280 5.38 10.00 22.68
CA ALA A 280 6.68 10.13 22.05
C ALA A 280 6.64 11.19 20.94
N VAL A 281 7.64 12.05 20.92
CA VAL A 281 7.74 13.15 19.96
C VAL A 281 8.01 12.58 18.56
N PRO A 282 7.20 12.89 17.54
CA PRO A 282 7.46 12.42 16.18
C PRO A 282 8.74 13.00 15.58
N HIS A 283 9.39 12.26 14.68
CA HIS A 283 10.59 12.73 13.96
C HIS A 283 10.36 14.06 13.23
N ALA A 284 9.15 14.28 12.69
CA ALA A 284 8.76 15.55 12.08
C ALA A 284 8.97 16.76 13.01
N MET A 285 8.76 16.61 14.32
CA MET A 285 8.99 17.67 15.32
C MET A 285 10.48 17.93 15.60
N HIS A 286 11.34 16.98 15.27
CA HIS A 286 12.80 17.16 15.24
C HIS A 286 13.31 17.79 13.94
N GLY A 287 12.41 18.02 12.97
CA GLY A 287 12.72 18.64 11.68
C GLY A 287 12.73 17.66 10.51
N MET A 288 12.28 16.42 10.69
CA MET A 288 12.18 15.43 9.61
C MET A 288 11.00 15.71 8.68
N ALA A 289 11.13 16.82 7.96
CA ALA A 289 10.21 17.24 6.93
C ALA A 289 10.97 17.94 5.80
N ALA A 290 10.55 17.70 4.57
CA ALA A 290 11.04 18.35 3.36
C ALA A 290 9.87 18.79 2.49
N GLU A 291 10.13 19.67 1.53
CA GLU A 291 9.12 20.09 0.55
C GLU A 291 9.71 20.10 -0.85
N PHE A 292 8.84 19.84 -1.84
CA PHE A 292 9.13 19.99 -3.24
C PHE A 292 7.89 20.52 -3.98
N THR A 293 8.10 20.94 -5.22
CA THR A 293 7.03 21.44 -6.09
C THR A 293 6.88 20.52 -7.30
N VAL A 294 5.67 20.42 -7.81
CA VAL A 294 5.33 19.67 -9.01
C VAL A 294 4.84 20.65 -10.06
N GLU A 295 5.42 20.57 -11.25
CA GLU A 295 5.10 21.40 -12.42
C GLU A 295 4.41 20.60 -13.53
#